data_AF-A0A519C0B6-F1
#
_entry.id   AF-A0A519C0B6-F1
#
_cell.length_a   1.000
_cell.length_b   1.000
_cell.length_c   1.000
_cell.angle_alpha   90.00
_cell.angle_beta   90.00
_cell.angle_gamma   90.00
#
_symmetry.space_group_name_H-M   'P 1'
#
loop_
_entity.id
_entity.type
_entity.pdbx_description
1 polymer ?
#
loop_
_entity_poly.entity_id
_entity_poly.type
_entity_poly.pdbx_seq_one_letter_code
_entity_poly.pdbx_strand_id
1 'polypeptide(L)'
;MRVAVLHEDRCQPKKCQNECYNFCPPVRNGIEVITWRKDNKPIVSEPLCIGCGICVHKCPHDALTIVNLPDEQEKETIHRYGMNEFRLFGLPAPEEGNVIGILGANGTGKTTAISLLAGEIIPNLGEWEEDGNWDNVIDYYAGTDIQKHFIGLSDEKIRIALKPQYVDKIPKMFDGTLRELLEKVTSPEKVNEFAKKINLTSLDKNLSKVSGGELQKGAIAATLLKDADLYFFDEPSSYLDIEQRILMAKMISELGEKKSVIVIEHDLAILDYVTNNIYVMYGSPNAYGIVSQKLAVRNAINSYLDGYIQESNVRIRDNTIKFLKHPPRTGWDGIGLIKWPKLSKKLGDFKLKAKPGEILSGQVLG
;
A
#
# COMPACT_ATOMS: atom_id res chain seq x y z
N MET A 1 10.84 15.75 17.20
CA MET A 1 9.67 15.33 17.99
C MET A 1 9.79 13.85 18.37
N ARG A 2 8.97 13.36 19.30
CA ARG A 2 8.84 11.92 19.57
C ARG A 2 7.53 11.42 19.00
N VAL A 3 7.57 10.28 18.31
CA VAL A 3 6.38 9.57 17.86
C VAL A 3 6.31 8.27 18.65
N ALA A 4 5.35 8.18 19.56
CA ALA A 4 5.04 6.97 20.31
C ALA A 4 3.76 6.36 19.75
N VAL A 5 3.79 5.09 19.38
CA VAL A 5 2.64 4.36 18.82
C VAL A 5 2.39 3.07 19.59
N LEU A 6 1.11 2.83 19.90
CA LEU A 6 0.63 1.62 20.54
C LEU A 6 -0.03 0.69 19.51
N HIS A 7 0.55 -0.49 19.29
CA HIS A 7 -0.06 -1.55 18.50
C HIS A 7 -1.10 -2.28 19.36
N GLU A 8 -2.34 -1.82 19.28
CA GLU A 8 -3.43 -2.27 20.18
C GLU A 8 -3.71 -3.77 20.10
N ASP A 9 -3.58 -4.34 18.91
CA ASP A 9 -3.73 -5.77 18.61
C ASP A 9 -2.74 -6.64 19.40
N ARG A 10 -1.55 -6.10 19.66
CA ARG A 10 -0.48 -6.79 20.40
C ARG A 10 -0.49 -6.49 21.88
N CYS A 11 -1.00 -5.33 22.29
CA CYS A 11 -0.93 -4.90 23.68
C CYS A 11 -1.82 -5.78 24.59
N GLN A 12 -1.20 -6.50 25.54
CA GLN A 12 -1.91 -7.36 26.50
C GLN A 12 -1.56 -6.97 27.95
N PRO A 13 -2.11 -5.85 28.49
CA PRO A 13 -1.75 -5.31 29.81
C PRO A 13 -1.86 -6.33 30.95
N LYS A 14 -2.89 -7.20 30.89
CA LYS A 14 -3.13 -8.26 31.87
C LYS A 14 -2.04 -9.34 31.90
N LYS A 15 -1.28 -9.51 30.82
CA LYS A 15 -0.24 -10.54 30.68
C LYS A 15 1.17 -10.02 30.92
N CYS A 16 1.40 -8.71 30.75
CA CYS A 16 2.72 -8.10 30.87
C CYS A 16 2.93 -7.30 32.17
N GLN A 17 1.98 -7.33 33.11
CA GLN A 17 2.09 -6.63 34.41
C GLN A 17 2.50 -5.14 34.29
N ASN A 18 2.06 -4.45 33.22
CA ASN A 18 2.38 -3.05 32.95
C ASN A 18 3.89 -2.73 32.90
N GLU A 19 4.72 -3.63 32.36
CA GLU A 19 6.18 -3.44 32.23
C GLU A 19 6.57 -2.12 31.55
N CYS A 20 5.81 -1.66 30.55
CA CYS A 20 6.06 -0.37 29.91
C CYS A 20 6.06 0.80 30.91
N TYR A 21 5.15 0.79 31.90
CA TYR A 21 5.08 1.78 32.97
C TYR A 21 6.17 1.55 34.02
N ASN A 22 6.29 0.31 34.51
CA ASN A 22 7.20 -0.03 35.63
C ASN A 22 8.69 0.19 35.32
N PHE A 23 9.08 0.05 34.05
CA PHE A 23 10.46 0.24 33.61
C PHE A 23 10.74 1.62 33.00
N CYS A 24 9.72 2.49 32.87
CA CYS A 24 9.89 3.81 32.29
C CYS A 24 10.62 4.75 33.26
N PRO A 25 11.81 5.30 32.91
CA PRO A 25 12.57 6.14 33.82
C PRO A 25 11.85 7.41 34.27
N PRO A 26 11.17 8.20 33.39
CA PRO A 26 10.43 9.37 33.84
C PRO A 26 9.30 9.01 34.83
N VAL A 27 8.60 7.89 34.63
CA VAL A 27 7.59 7.40 35.59
C VAL A 27 8.22 7.14 36.96
N ARG A 28 9.38 6.48 37.02
CA ARG A 28 10.11 6.24 38.27
C ARG A 28 10.55 7.52 38.98
N ASN A 29 10.70 8.61 38.24
CA ASN A 29 11.00 9.93 38.76
C ASN A 29 9.74 10.76 39.07
N GLY A 30 8.55 10.15 39.07
CA GLY A 30 7.29 10.82 39.40
C GLY A 30 6.65 11.64 38.26
N ILE A 31 7.13 11.48 37.02
CA ILE A 31 6.55 12.16 35.85
C ILE A 31 5.50 11.26 35.20
N GLU A 32 4.29 11.79 34.98
CA GLU A 32 3.17 11.08 34.35
C GLU A 32 3.32 10.97 32.82
N VAL A 33 4.43 10.38 32.37
CA VAL A 33 4.68 10.15 30.94
C VAL A 33 3.84 9.00 30.37
N ILE A 34 3.47 8.01 31.19
CA ILE A 34 2.58 6.92 30.77
C ILE A 34 1.33 6.96 31.65
N THR A 35 0.18 7.23 31.03
CA THR A 35 -1.14 7.20 31.65
C THR A 35 -1.98 6.05 31.07
N TRP A 36 -3.23 5.90 31.51
CA TRP A 36 -4.08 4.76 31.17
C TRP A 36 -5.41 5.19 30.57
N ARG A 37 -5.81 4.54 29.48
CA ARG A 37 -7.16 4.64 28.91
C ARG A 37 -8.16 3.86 29.78
N LYS A 38 -9.47 4.07 29.53
CA LYS A 38 -10.56 3.36 30.22
C LYS A 38 -10.53 1.84 30.05
N ASP A 39 -9.91 1.34 28.98
CA ASP A 39 -9.75 -0.09 28.66
C ASP A 39 -8.44 -0.69 29.20
N ASN A 40 -7.71 0.04 30.05
CA ASN A 40 -6.39 -0.30 30.60
C ASN A 40 -5.25 -0.37 29.56
N LYS A 41 -5.40 0.23 28.38
CA LYS A 41 -4.27 0.42 27.45
C LYS A 41 -3.43 1.64 27.85
N PRO A 42 -2.09 1.57 27.73
CA PRO A 42 -1.23 2.70 28.10
C PRO A 42 -1.27 3.80 27.04
N ILE A 43 -1.24 5.06 27.49
CA ILE A 43 -1.02 6.24 26.66
C ILE A 43 0.36 6.79 26.99
N VAL A 44 1.18 7.05 25.99
CA VAL A 44 2.50 7.67 26.14
C VAL A 44 2.41 9.14 25.76
N SER A 45 2.62 10.03 26.74
CA SER A 45 2.78 11.47 26.53
C SER A 45 4.09 11.74 25.81
N GLU A 46 4.00 12.12 24.54
CA GLU A 46 5.16 12.38 23.67
C GLU A 46 6.00 13.59 24.11
N PRO A 47 5.41 14.69 24.62
CA PRO A 47 6.18 15.81 25.16
C PRO A 47 7.01 15.42 26.39
N LEU A 48 6.48 14.55 27.25
CA LEU A 48 7.15 14.08 28.47
C LEU A 48 8.10 12.90 28.23
N CYS A 49 8.00 12.25 27.06
CA CYS A 49 8.81 11.10 26.71
C CYS A 49 10.24 11.52 26.35
N ILE A 50 11.22 10.95 27.05
CA ILE A 50 12.65 11.19 26.77
C ILE A 50 13.19 10.36 25.60
N GLY A 51 12.38 9.49 24.98
CA GLY A 51 12.80 8.72 23.80
C GLY A 51 13.82 7.61 24.07
N CYS A 52 13.95 7.14 25.31
CA CYS A 52 14.99 6.16 25.71
C CYS A 52 14.76 4.71 25.21
N GLY A 53 13.56 4.38 24.70
CA GLY A 53 13.24 3.05 24.16
C GLY A 53 13.12 1.91 25.18
N ILE A 54 13.33 2.14 26.49
CA ILE A 54 13.31 1.07 27.51
C ILE A 54 11.95 0.35 27.55
N CYS A 55 10.85 1.09 27.51
CA CYS A 55 9.50 0.52 27.50
C CYS A 55 9.19 -0.28 26.21
N VAL A 56 9.87 0.02 25.10
CA VAL A 56 9.79 -0.77 23.86
C VAL A 56 10.49 -2.12 24.07
N HIS A 57 11.74 -2.10 24.53
CA HIS A 57 12.52 -3.32 24.79
C HIS A 57 11.97 -4.20 25.92
N LYS A 58 11.29 -3.60 26.89
CA LYS A 58 10.66 -4.32 28.01
C LYS A 58 9.25 -4.79 27.69
N CYS A 59 8.66 -4.42 26.57
CA CYS A 59 7.34 -4.94 26.20
C CYS A 59 7.48 -6.39 25.71
N PRO A 60 6.83 -7.39 26.34
CA PRO A 60 6.95 -8.79 25.95
C PRO A 60 6.11 -9.14 24.71
N HIS A 61 5.42 -8.16 24.14
CA HIS A 61 4.49 -8.32 23.01
C HIS A 61 4.83 -7.40 21.83
N ASP A 62 5.94 -6.65 21.88
CA ASP A 62 6.32 -5.69 20.84
C ASP A 62 5.18 -4.73 20.47
N ALA A 63 4.44 -4.29 21.49
CA ALA A 63 3.21 -3.54 21.35
C ALA A 63 3.41 -2.03 21.35
N LEU A 64 4.63 -1.55 21.59
CA LEU A 64 4.94 -0.13 21.65
C LEU A 64 6.09 0.19 20.71
N THR A 65 5.97 1.29 19.97
CA THR A 65 7.04 1.83 19.12
C THR A 65 7.31 3.26 19.55
N ILE A 66 8.58 3.62 19.76
CA ILE A 66 8.99 5.00 20.05
C ILE A 66 10.08 5.36 19.06
N VAL A 67 9.85 6.42 18.29
CA VAL A 67 10.77 6.92 17.28
C VAL A 67 11.08 8.39 17.56
N ASN A 68 12.35 8.75 17.44
CA ASN A 68 12.78 10.14 17.47
C ASN A 68 12.85 10.65 16.03
N LEU A 69 12.05 11.66 15.72
CA LEU A 69 12.06 12.37 14.43
C LEU A 69 12.60 13.78 14.61
N PRO A 70 13.09 14.45 13.55
CA PRO A 70 13.34 15.89 13.59
C PRO A 70 12.09 16.66 14.01
N ASP A 71 12.24 17.78 14.73
CA ASP A 71 11.09 18.62 15.14
C ASP A 71 10.39 19.27 13.94
N GLU A 72 11.12 19.51 12.84
CA GLU A 72 10.59 20.09 11.60
C GLU A 72 9.47 19.22 10.99
N GLN A 73 9.54 17.90 11.19
CA GLN A 73 8.57 16.95 10.64
C GLN A 73 7.16 17.13 11.22
N GLU A 74 7.04 17.70 12.42
CA GLU A 74 5.75 17.93 13.08
C GLU A 74 4.85 18.84 12.24
N LYS A 75 5.44 19.84 11.58
CA LYS A 75 4.73 20.80 10.70
C LYS A 75 4.23 20.18 9.40
N GLU A 76 4.79 19.03 9.02
CA GLU A 76 4.42 18.29 7.82
C GLU A 76 3.37 17.20 8.10
N THR A 77 2.84 17.13 9.33
CA THR A 77 1.81 16.15 9.68
C THR A 77 0.54 16.44 8.91
N ILE A 78 0.13 15.53 8.03
CA ILE A 78 -1.08 15.70 7.21
C ILE A 78 -2.26 14.98 7.84
N HIS A 79 -2.01 13.82 8.43
CA HIS A 79 -3.06 13.06 9.10
C HIS A 79 -2.54 12.26 10.27
N ARG A 80 -3.36 12.19 11.32
CA ARG A 80 -3.13 11.37 12.51
C ARG A 80 -4.44 10.76 12.97
N TYR A 81 -4.47 9.44 13.13
CA TYR A 81 -5.69 8.73 13.53
C TYR A 81 -6.07 8.94 15.00
N GLY A 82 -5.08 9.16 15.87
CA GLY A 82 -5.34 9.30 17.30
C GLY A 82 -4.08 9.50 18.14
N MET A 83 -4.27 9.58 19.46
CA MET A 83 -3.17 9.62 20.41
C MET A 83 -2.45 8.27 20.47
N ASN A 84 -1.16 8.28 20.17
CA ASN A 84 -0.32 7.09 19.98
C ASN A 84 -0.76 6.16 18.85
N GLU A 85 -1.25 6.72 17.76
CA GLU A 85 -1.58 5.98 16.54
C GLU A 85 -0.76 6.47 15.34
N PHE A 86 -0.97 5.81 14.20
CA PHE A 86 -0.25 6.07 12.97
C PHE A 86 -0.35 7.53 12.50
N ARG A 87 0.75 8.07 11.97
CA ARG A 87 0.84 9.41 11.37
C ARG A 87 1.35 9.37 9.94
N LEU A 88 0.77 10.21 9.10
CA LEU A 88 1.24 10.45 7.75
C LEU A 88 1.81 11.87 7.63
N PHE A 89 3.03 11.96 7.09
CA PHE A 89 3.72 13.21 6.80
C PHE A 89 3.89 13.37 5.28
N GLY A 90 3.48 14.52 4.78
CA GLY A 90 3.39 14.80 3.34
C GLY A 90 2.33 13.97 2.61
N LEU A 91 2.05 14.35 1.36
CA LEU A 91 1.19 13.64 0.43
C LEU A 91 1.78 13.67 -0.98
N PRO A 92 1.60 12.61 -1.79
CA PRO A 92 1.94 12.67 -3.20
C PRO A 92 0.95 13.58 -3.92
N ALA A 93 1.46 14.43 -4.82
CA ALA A 93 0.63 15.34 -5.59
C ALA A 93 0.13 14.62 -6.87
N PRO A 94 -1.19 14.61 -7.15
CA PRO A 94 -1.71 14.18 -8.44
C PRO A 94 -1.23 15.11 -9.56
N GLU A 95 -0.91 14.52 -10.72
CA GLU A 95 -0.47 15.27 -11.90
C GLU A 95 -1.26 14.79 -13.13
N GLU A 96 -1.90 15.71 -13.84
CA GLU A 96 -2.63 15.38 -15.08
C GLU A 96 -1.64 15.03 -16.20
N GLY A 97 -2.00 14.05 -17.04
CA GLY A 97 -1.13 13.60 -18.13
C GLY A 97 0.07 12.76 -17.65
N ASN A 98 0.05 12.29 -16.41
CA ASN A 98 1.10 11.46 -15.83
C ASN A 98 0.55 10.31 -14.98
N VAL A 99 1.33 9.24 -14.93
CA VAL A 99 1.20 8.16 -13.94
C VAL A 99 2.25 8.35 -12.85
N ILE A 100 1.78 8.59 -11.64
CA ILE A 100 2.61 8.73 -10.44
C ILE A 100 2.64 7.40 -9.69
N GLY A 101 3.83 6.87 -9.45
CA GLY A 101 4.05 5.68 -8.64
C GLY A 101 4.21 6.01 -7.16
N ILE A 102 3.75 5.09 -6.31
CA ILE A 102 4.05 5.09 -4.87
C ILE A 102 4.77 3.79 -4.54
N LEU A 103 5.98 3.90 -4.01
CA LEU A 103 6.82 2.78 -3.61
C LEU A 103 7.14 2.86 -2.12
N GLY A 104 6.89 1.81 -1.35
CA GLY A 104 7.18 1.82 0.08
C GLY A 104 6.78 0.52 0.77
N ALA A 105 7.32 0.29 1.97
CA ALA A 105 6.99 -0.90 2.76
C ALA A 105 5.50 -0.93 3.18
N ASN A 106 5.02 -2.08 3.60
CA ASN A 106 3.65 -2.17 4.14
C ASN A 106 3.57 -1.47 5.50
N GLY A 107 2.42 -0.84 5.77
CA GLY A 107 2.21 -0.06 6.98
C GLY A 107 2.85 1.33 6.98
N THR A 108 3.37 1.83 5.86
CA THR A 108 3.87 3.22 5.75
C THR A 108 2.80 4.23 5.35
N GLY A 109 1.51 3.85 5.33
CA GLY A 109 0.40 4.77 5.03
C GLY A 109 0.08 4.98 3.55
N LYS A 110 0.53 4.09 2.65
CA LYS A 110 0.22 4.11 1.21
C LYS A 110 -1.29 4.21 0.93
N THR A 111 -2.07 3.31 1.51
CA THR A 111 -3.54 3.31 1.38
C THR A 111 -4.17 4.52 2.09
N THR A 112 -3.62 4.97 3.23
CA THR A 112 -4.07 6.20 3.90
C THR A 112 -3.89 7.42 2.99
N ALA A 113 -2.76 7.54 2.28
CA ALA A 113 -2.53 8.61 1.32
C ALA A 113 -3.57 8.58 0.19
N ILE A 114 -3.92 7.39 -0.32
CA ILE A 114 -5.02 7.23 -1.28
C ILE A 114 -6.34 7.72 -0.70
N SER A 115 -6.74 7.26 0.49
CA SER A 115 -8.03 7.65 1.07
C SER A 115 -8.15 9.17 1.32
N LEU A 116 -7.04 9.84 1.68
CA LEU A 116 -6.98 11.30 1.81
C LEU A 116 -7.13 11.99 0.45
N LEU A 117 -6.40 11.53 -0.57
CA LEU A 117 -6.49 12.08 -1.93
C LEU A 117 -7.80 11.70 -2.64
N ALA A 118 -8.48 10.65 -2.18
CA ALA A 118 -9.79 10.24 -2.67
C ALA A 118 -10.95 10.98 -1.98
N GLY A 119 -10.67 11.79 -0.95
CA GLY A 119 -11.70 12.46 -0.15
C GLY A 119 -12.53 11.50 0.72
N GLU A 120 -12.11 10.24 0.88
CA GLU A 120 -12.75 9.29 1.83
C GLU A 120 -12.47 9.68 3.28
N ILE A 121 -11.32 10.31 3.53
CA ILE A 121 -10.90 10.87 4.81
C ILE A 121 -10.44 12.30 4.55
N ILE A 122 -10.91 13.25 5.35
CA ILE A 122 -10.42 14.63 5.28
C ILE A 122 -9.14 14.73 6.14
N PRO A 123 -8.03 15.26 5.63
CA PRO A 123 -6.83 15.49 6.43
C PRO A 123 -7.13 16.36 7.66
N ASN A 124 -6.60 15.97 8.81
CA ASN A 124 -6.78 16.71 10.06
C ASN A 124 -5.53 17.50 10.47
N LEU A 125 -4.49 17.51 9.60
CA LEU A 125 -3.26 18.28 9.79
C LEU A 125 -2.57 18.04 11.13
N GLY A 126 -2.77 16.84 11.69
CA GLY A 126 -2.22 16.45 12.99
C GLY A 126 -3.12 16.75 14.19
N GLU A 127 -4.29 17.38 14.01
CA GLU A 127 -5.31 17.58 15.05
C GLU A 127 -6.27 16.39 15.10
N TRP A 128 -5.96 15.37 15.91
CA TRP A 128 -6.74 14.12 15.93
C TRP A 128 -8.00 14.16 16.81
N GLU A 129 -8.17 15.23 17.60
CA GLU A 129 -9.35 15.39 18.47
C GLU A 129 -10.55 15.95 17.71
N GLU A 130 -10.31 16.53 16.52
CA GLU A 130 -11.32 17.11 15.66
C GLU A 130 -11.34 16.41 14.30
N ASP A 131 -12.49 16.42 13.63
CA ASP A 131 -12.60 15.96 12.24
C ASP A 131 -11.85 16.94 11.31
N GLY A 132 -11.29 16.41 10.23
CA GLY A 132 -10.63 17.23 9.22
C GLY A 132 -11.60 18.23 8.56
N ASN A 133 -11.08 19.40 8.20
CA ASN A 133 -11.86 20.47 7.59
C ASN A 133 -11.20 20.93 6.26
N TRP A 134 -11.99 21.01 5.19
CA TRP A 134 -11.49 21.36 3.87
C TRP A 134 -10.89 22.77 3.78
N ASP A 135 -11.47 23.77 4.44
CA ASP A 135 -10.96 25.14 4.41
C ASP A 135 -9.54 25.19 4.99
N ASN A 136 -9.33 24.55 6.16
CA ASN A 136 -8.01 24.45 6.79
C ASN A 136 -7.00 23.72 5.88
N VAL A 137 -7.42 22.64 5.21
CA VAL A 137 -6.56 21.86 4.30
C VAL A 137 -6.20 22.67 3.05
N ILE A 138 -7.15 23.40 2.47
CA ILE A 138 -6.93 24.24 1.30
C ILE A 138 -5.97 25.40 1.63
N ASP A 139 -6.13 26.01 2.80
CA ASP A 139 -5.24 27.07 3.29
C ASP A 139 -3.83 26.54 3.58
N TYR A 140 -3.71 25.35 4.17
CA TYR A 140 -2.42 24.70 4.40
C TYR A 140 -1.64 24.48 3.10
N TYR A 141 -2.34 24.08 2.03
CA TYR A 141 -1.74 23.84 0.72
C TYR A 141 -1.71 25.07 -0.18
N ALA A 142 -1.97 26.28 0.33
CA ALA A 142 -2.04 27.50 -0.46
C ALA A 142 -0.82 27.71 -1.37
N GLY A 143 -1.07 27.91 -2.67
CA GLY A 143 -0.02 28.15 -3.67
C GLY A 143 0.68 26.90 -4.19
N THR A 144 0.23 25.71 -3.82
CA THR A 144 0.75 24.43 -4.33
C THR A 144 -0.20 23.79 -5.34
N ASP A 145 0.27 22.83 -6.14
CA ASP A 145 -0.58 22.15 -7.14
C ASP A 145 -1.69 21.30 -6.49
N ILE A 146 -1.42 20.70 -5.32
CA ILE A 146 -2.39 19.87 -4.59
C ILE A 146 -3.56 20.71 -4.03
N GLN A 147 -3.39 22.04 -3.88
CA GLN A 147 -4.48 22.93 -3.48
C GLN A 147 -5.69 22.81 -4.42
N LYS A 148 -5.43 22.83 -5.74
CA LYS A 148 -6.47 22.74 -6.77
C LYS A 148 -7.25 21.43 -6.67
N HIS A 149 -6.53 20.34 -6.34
CA HIS A 149 -7.14 19.04 -6.10
C HIS A 149 -8.10 19.09 -4.91
N PHE A 150 -7.67 19.64 -3.77
CA PHE A 150 -8.54 19.71 -2.59
C PHE A 150 -9.74 20.65 -2.75
N ILE A 151 -9.59 21.78 -3.46
CA ILE A 151 -10.73 22.62 -3.85
C ILE A 151 -11.72 21.83 -4.72
N GLY A 152 -11.21 21.05 -5.68
CA GLY A 152 -12.07 20.24 -6.53
C GLY A 152 -12.78 19.10 -5.78
N LEU A 153 -12.17 18.55 -4.73
CA LEU A 153 -12.82 17.59 -3.83
C LEU A 153 -13.88 18.24 -2.94
N SER A 154 -13.58 19.39 -2.33
CA SER A 154 -14.52 20.12 -1.47
C SER A 154 -15.76 20.56 -2.24
N ASP A 155 -15.60 20.93 -3.51
CA ASP A 155 -16.67 21.34 -4.40
C ASP A 155 -17.40 20.17 -5.09
N GLU A 156 -17.02 18.90 -4.82
CA GLU A 156 -17.52 17.70 -5.50
C GLU A 156 -17.37 17.73 -7.05
N LYS A 157 -16.37 18.47 -7.56
CA LYS A 157 -16.10 18.64 -8.99
C LYS A 157 -15.14 17.60 -9.57
N ILE A 158 -14.37 16.93 -8.72
CA ILE A 158 -13.42 15.90 -9.12
C ILE A 158 -14.07 14.52 -8.98
N ARG A 159 -14.09 13.76 -10.08
CA ARG A 159 -14.56 12.38 -10.09
C ARG A 159 -13.38 11.44 -9.89
N ILE A 160 -13.54 10.47 -9.00
CA ILE A 160 -12.47 9.54 -8.63
C ILE A 160 -12.84 8.11 -9.02
N ALA A 161 -11.87 7.38 -9.56
CA ALA A 161 -11.94 5.95 -9.79
C ALA A 161 -10.87 5.24 -8.96
N LEU A 162 -11.28 4.32 -8.07
CA LEU A 162 -10.38 3.60 -7.17
C LEU A 162 -10.51 2.10 -7.37
N LYS A 163 -9.40 1.45 -7.74
CA LYS A 163 -9.25 -0.01 -7.61
C LYS A 163 -8.75 -0.31 -6.20
N PRO A 164 -9.52 -1.02 -5.34
CA PRO A 164 -9.09 -1.35 -3.99
C PRO A 164 -8.00 -2.44 -3.98
N GLN A 165 -7.14 -2.45 -2.96
CA GLN A 165 -6.09 -3.47 -2.77
C GLN A 165 -6.68 -4.90 -2.74
N TYR A 166 -7.71 -5.11 -1.91
CA TYR A 166 -8.32 -6.41 -1.63
C TYR A 166 -9.55 -6.69 -2.50
N VAL A 167 -9.34 -7.30 -3.67
CA VAL A 167 -10.44 -7.64 -4.60
C VAL A 167 -11.33 -8.78 -4.10
N ASP A 168 -10.85 -9.59 -3.15
CA ASP A 168 -11.61 -10.66 -2.49
C ASP A 168 -12.75 -10.13 -1.60
N LYS A 169 -12.74 -8.83 -1.28
CA LYS A 169 -13.85 -8.17 -0.57
C LYS A 169 -14.98 -7.75 -1.50
N ILE A 170 -14.76 -7.63 -2.81
CA ILE A 170 -15.78 -7.19 -3.78
C ILE A 170 -17.03 -8.07 -3.73
N PRO A 171 -16.94 -9.42 -3.74
CA PRO A 171 -18.12 -10.29 -3.65
C PRO A 171 -18.93 -10.15 -2.35
N LYS A 172 -18.37 -9.53 -1.30
CA LYS A 172 -19.08 -9.26 -0.04
C LYS A 172 -19.89 -7.96 -0.09
N MET A 173 -19.51 -7.05 -0.99
CA MET A 173 -20.13 -5.72 -1.12
C MET A 173 -21.12 -5.66 -2.28
N PHE A 174 -21.01 -6.57 -3.25
CA PHE A 174 -21.89 -6.63 -4.41
C PHE A 174 -22.30 -8.08 -4.69
N ASP A 175 -23.61 -8.35 -4.61
CA ASP A 175 -24.20 -9.61 -5.07
C ASP A 175 -24.64 -9.44 -6.52
N GLY A 176 -24.06 -10.25 -7.42
CA GLY A 176 -24.29 -10.15 -8.85
C GLY A 176 -23.21 -10.81 -9.69
N THR A 177 -23.27 -10.56 -11.00
CA THR A 177 -22.27 -11.01 -11.97
C THR A 177 -21.19 -9.96 -12.21
N LEU A 178 -20.06 -10.38 -12.80
CA LEU A 178 -19.01 -9.43 -13.16
C LEU A 178 -19.46 -8.47 -14.27
N ARG A 179 -20.33 -8.93 -15.17
CA ARG A 179 -21.00 -8.08 -16.17
C ARG A 179 -21.78 -6.95 -15.52
N GLU A 180 -22.67 -7.28 -14.58
CA GLU A 180 -23.50 -6.29 -13.89
C GLU A 180 -22.66 -5.25 -13.16
N LEU A 181 -21.52 -5.65 -12.57
CA LEU A 181 -20.59 -4.72 -11.93
C LEU A 181 -19.99 -3.72 -12.94
N LEU A 182 -19.60 -4.20 -14.12
CA LEU A 182 -18.98 -3.37 -15.16
C LEU A 182 -20.00 -2.46 -15.86
N GLU A 183 -21.23 -2.93 -16.06
CA GLU A 183 -22.31 -2.14 -16.67
C GLU A 183 -22.79 -0.99 -15.77
N LYS A 184 -22.44 -0.98 -14.48
CA LYS A 184 -22.66 0.18 -13.59
C LYS A 184 -21.78 1.39 -13.91
N VAL A 185 -20.62 1.17 -14.53
CA VAL A 185 -19.65 2.25 -14.81
C VAL A 185 -19.57 2.62 -16.29
N THR A 186 -20.11 1.79 -17.18
CA THR A 186 -20.01 2.02 -18.63
C THR A 186 -21.09 1.26 -19.41
N SER A 187 -21.16 1.47 -20.73
CA SER A 187 -22.16 0.81 -21.58
C SER A 187 -21.84 -0.67 -21.87
N PRO A 188 -22.84 -1.54 -22.06
CA PRO A 188 -22.63 -2.97 -22.34
C PRO A 188 -21.73 -3.26 -23.54
N GLU A 189 -21.75 -2.40 -24.57
CA GLU A 189 -20.89 -2.55 -25.75
C GLU A 189 -19.41 -2.41 -25.38
N LYS A 190 -19.08 -1.38 -24.57
CA LYS A 190 -17.72 -1.15 -24.05
C LYS A 190 -17.28 -2.28 -23.14
N VAL A 191 -18.17 -2.81 -22.30
CA VAL A 191 -17.88 -3.99 -21.46
C VAL A 191 -17.44 -5.18 -22.32
N ASN A 192 -18.19 -5.49 -23.39
CA ASN A 192 -17.88 -6.62 -24.26
C ASN A 192 -16.59 -6.42 -25.07
N GLU A 193 -16.32 -5.21 -25.55
CA GLU A 193 -15.07 -4.88 -26.24
C GLU A 193 -13.86 -5.04 -25.30
N PHE A 194 -13.96 -4.45 -24.11
CA PHE A 194 -12.87 -4.44 -23.15
C PHE A 194 -12.61 -5.84 -22.58
N ALA A 195 -13.66 -6.62 -22.30
CA ALA A 195 -13.54 -7.99 -21.84
C ALA A 195 -12.82 -8.88 -22.86
N LYS A 196 -13.05 -8.68 -24.17
CA LYS A 196 -12.29 -9.36 -25.22
C LYS A 196 -10.82 -8.93 -25.21
N LYS A 197 -10.53 -7.63 -25.08
CA LYS A 197 -9.16 -7.10 -25.05
C LYS A 197 -8.31 -7.74 -23.93
N ILE A 198 -8.91 -8.00 -22.76
CA ILE A 198 -8.21 -8.54 -21.58
C ILE A 198 -8.46 -10.03 -21.33
N ASN A 199 -9.05 -10.75 -22.30
CA ASN A 199 -9.44 -12.16 -22.17
C ASN A 199 -10.23 -12.45 -20.87
N LEU A 200 -11.20 -11.62 -20.53
CA LEU A 200 -12.09 -11.82 -19.39
C LEU A 200 -13.23 -12.76 -19.80
N THR A 201 -13.18 -14.00 -19.32
CA THR A 201 -14.12 -15.07 -19.74
C THR A 201 -15.24 -15.30 -18.73
N SER A 202 -15.13 -14.72 -17.54
CA SER A 202 -16.05 -14.96 -16.42
C SER A 202 -17.09 -13.86 -16.23
N LEU A 203 -17.40 -13.08 -17.27
CA LEU A 203 -18.36 -11.96 -17.20
C LEU A 203 -19.71 -12.37 -16.60
N ASP A 204 -20.28 -13.47 -17.08
CA ASP A 204 -21.62 -13.91 -16.70
C ASP A 204 -21.61 -14.84 -15.46
N LYS A 205 -20.45 -15.04 -14.83
CA LYS A 205 -20.36 -15.81 -13.58
C LYS A 205 -20.66 -14.89 -12.39
N ASN A 206 -21.37 -15.43 -11.40
CA ASN A 206 -21.54 -14.76 -10.12
C ASN A 206 -20.17 -14.53 -9.46
N LEU A 207 -19.95 -13.36 -8.88
CA LEU A 207 -18.65 -12.93 -8.31
C LEU A 207 -18.08 -13.93 -7.29
N SER A 208 -18.92 -14.63 -6.53
CA SER A 208 -18.49 -15.66 -5.56
C SER A 208 -17.79 -16.87 -6.20
N LYS A 209 -17.96 -17.08 -7.52
CA LYS A 209 -17.38 -18.19 -8.28
C LYS A 209 -16.27 -17.74 -9.26
N VAL A 210 -15.96 -16.45 -9.30
CA VAL A 210 -14.91 -15.89 -10.15
C VAL A 210 -13.55 -16.10 -9.46
N SER A 211 -12.51 -16.44 -10.24
CA SER A 211 -11.17 -16.60 -9.68
C SER A 211 -10.58 -15.24 -9.27
N GLY A 212 -9.60 -15.24 -8.35
CA GLY A 212 -8.95 -14.00 -7.92
C GLY A 212 -8.34 -13.19 -9.08
N GLY A 213 -7.74 -13.85 -10.07
CA GLY A 213 -7.20 -13.18 -11.26
C GLY A 213 -8.29 -12.59 -12.16
N GLU A 214 -9.44 -13.26 -12.32
CA GLU A 214 -10.57 -12.71 -13.08
C GLU A 214 -11.25 -11.55 -12.32
N LEU A 215 -11.35 -11.62 -10.98
CA LEU A 215 -11.82 -10.51 -10.14
C LEU A 215 -10.89 -9.31 -10.23
N GLN A 216 -9.57 -9.54 -10.21
CA GLN A 216 -8.57 -8.48 -10.39
C GLN A 216 -8.72 -7.79 -11.75
N LYS A 217 -8.78 -8.57 -12.84
CA LYS A 217 -9.02 -8.05 -14.19
C LYS A 217 -10.33 -7.25 -14.26
N GLY A 218 -11.38 -7.76 -13.64
CA GLY A 218 -12.67 -7.08 -13.50
C GLY A 218 -12.58 -5.74 -12.76
N ALA A 219 -11.88 -5.68 -11.63
CA ALA A 219 -11.71 -4.47 -10.85
C ALA A 219 -10.89 -3.40 -11.59
N ILE A 220 -9.83 -3.82 -12.28
CA ILE A 220 -9.03 -2.94 -13.15
C ILE A 220 -9.89 -2.42 -14.31
N ALA A 221 -10.65 -3.30 -14.96
CA ALA A 221 -11.57 -2.91 -16.04
C ALA A 221 -12.62 -1.90 -15.57
N ALA A 222 -13.26 -2.15 -14.43
CA ALA A 222 -14.23 -1.22 -13.85
C ALA A 222 -13.62 0.17 -13.60
N THR A 223 -12.38 0.19 -13.12
CA THR A 223 -11.65 1.43 -12.84
C THR A 223 -11.27 2.15 -14.13
N LEU A 224 -10.72 1.45 -15.13
CA LEU A 224 -10.32 2.02 -16.43
C LEU A 224 -11.52 2.52 -17.26
N LEU A 225 -12.69 1.89 -17.12
CA LEU A 225 -13.90 2.23 -17.88
C LEU A 225 -14.72 3.35 -17.26
N LYS A 226 -14.50 3.67 -15.98
CA LYS A 226 -15.16 4.78 -15.28
C LYS A 226 -14.62 6.11 -15.81
N ASP A 227 -15.51 7.05 -16.14
CA ASP A 227 -15.11 8.42 -16.48
C ASP A 227 -14.81 9.21 -15.20
N ALA A 228 -13.52 9.42 -14.95
CA ALA A 228 -12.99 10.08 -13.77
C ALA A 228 -11.86 11.04 -14.16
N ASP A 229 -11.49 11.90 -13.23
CA ASP A 229 -10.42 12.89 -13.38
C ASP A 229 -9.13 12.39 -12.73
N LEU A 230 -9.26 11.63 -11.62
CA LEU A 230 -8.17 10.96 -10.92
C LEU A 230 -8.45 9.46 -10.74
N TYR A 231 -7.46 8.64 -11.08
CA TYR A 231 -7.52 7.19 -10.99
C TYR A 231 -6.48 6.66 -10.00
N PHE A 232 -6.88 5.72 -9.16
CA PHE A 232 -6.01 5.03 -8.22
C PHE A 232 -6.00 3.53 -8.50
N PHE A 233 -4.80 2.96 -8.59
CA PHE A 233 -4.59 1.52 -8.70
C PHE A 233 -3.72 1.02 -7.54
N ASP A 234 -4.35 0.39 -6.54
CA ASP A 234 -3.64 -0.21 -5.43
C ASP A 234 -3.35 -1.70 -5.71
N GLU A 235 -2.07 -2.03 -5.94
CA GLU A 235 -1.55 -3.35 -6.33
C GLU A 235 -2.33 -4.01 -7.50
N PRO A 236 -2.34 -3.40 -8.71
CA PRO A 236 -3.02 -3.94 -9.89
C PRO A 236 -2.40 -5.23 -10.44
N SER A 237 -1.13 -5.53 -10.20
CA SER A 237 -0.43 -6.72 -10.72
C SER A 237 -0.72 -8.01 -9.95
N SER A 238 -1.31 -7.91 -8.75
CA SER A 238 -1.61 -9.05 -7.89
C SER A 238 -2.52 -10.07 -8.57
N TYR A 239 -2.24 -11.36 -8.37
CA TYR A 239 -2.95 -12.51 -8.99
C TYR A 239 -2.90 -12.61 -10.53
N LEU A 240 -2.24 -11.67 -11.22
CA LEU A 240 -2.09 -11.71 -12.67
C LEU A 240 -0.85 -12.49 -13.09
N ASP A 241 -0.95 -13.25 -14.18
CA ASP A 241 0.20 -13.80 -14.88
C ASP A 241 1.00 -12.70 -15.61
N ILE A 242 2.20 -13.04 -16.07
CA ILE A 242 3.11 -12.06 -16.67
C ILE A 242 2.54 -11.35 -17.90
N GLU A 243 1.80 -12.06 -18.75
CA GLU A 243 1.20 -11.48 -19.97
C GLU A 243 0.12 -10.47 -19.60
N GLN A 244 -0.74 -10.84 -18.65
CA GLN A 244 -1.80 -9.97 -18.15
C GLN A 244 -1.24 -8.76 -17.39
N ARG A 245 -0.17 -8.91 -16.61
CA ARG A 245 0.49 -7.78 -15.93
C ARG A 245 0.95 -6.72 -16.92
N ILE A 246 1.65 -7.14 -17.98
CA ILE A 246 2.16 -6.21 -19.01
C ILE A 246 1.01 -5.54 -19.75
N LEU A 247 -0.03 -6.30 -20.11
CA LEU A 247 -1.21 -5.75 -20.77
C LEU A 247 -1.90 -4.68 -19.92
N MET A 248 -2.14 -4.96 -18.63
CA MET A 248 -2.78 -4.01 -17.72
C MET A 248 -1.92 -2.78 -17.49
N ALA A 249 -0.62 -2.95 -17.29
CA ALA A 249 0.32 -1.86 -17.12
C ALA A 249 0.32 -0.94 -18.36
N LYS A 250 0.27 -1.50 -19.57
CA LYS A 250 0.15 -0.72 -20.81
C LYS A 250 -1.13 0.12 -20.85
N MET A 251 -2.26 -0.47 -20.47
CA MET A 251 -3.54 0.23 -20.47
C MET A 251 -3.61 1.35 -19.41
N ILE A 252 -2.98 1.14 -18.25
CA ILE A 252 -2.86 2.17 -17.21
C ILE A 252 -1.94 3.31 -17.69
N SER A 253 -0.83 2.98 -18.34
CA SER A 253 0.07 3.97 -18.95
C SER A 253 -0.63 4.81 -20.02
N GLU A 254 -1.39 4.17 -20.93
CA GLU A 254 -2.18 4.86 -21.96
C GLU A 254 -3.25 5.80 -21.37
N LEU A 255 -3.84 5.42 -20.22
CA LEU A 255 -4.77 6.29 -19.48
C LEU A 255 -4.05 7.51 -18.89
N GLY A 256 -2.85 7.29 -18.33
CA GLY A 256 -2.01 8.33 -17.75
C GLY A 256 -1.66 9.46 -18.70
N GLU A 257 -1.54 9.20 -20.00
CA GLU A 257 -1.27 10.24 -21.00
C GLU A 257 -2.35 11.34 -21.06
N LYS A 258 -3.55 11.08 -20.53
CA LYS A 258 -4.71 11.98 -20.64
C LYS A 258 -5.37 12.32 -19.30
N LYS A 259 -5.05 11.59 -18.24
CA LYS A 259 -5.71 11.66 -16.94
C LYS A 259 -4.67 11.65 -15.84
N SER A 260 -5.06 12.00 -14.62
CA SER A 260 -4.17 11.81 -13.48
C SER A 260 -4.30 10.39 -12.95
N VAL A 261 -3.19 9.69 -12.79
CA VAL A 261 -3.17 8.30 -12.32
C VAL A 261 -2.14 8.12 -11.22
N ILE A 262 -2.53 7.48 -10.12
CA ILE A 262 -1.63 7.05 -9.06
C ILE A 262 -1.64 5.53 -8.97
N VAL A 263 -0.46 4.92 -9.01
CA VAL A 263 -0.26 3.46 -8.95
C VAL A 263 0.57 3.09 -7.74
N ILE A 264 0.10 2.13 -6.97
CA ILE A 264 0.87 1.50 -5.89
C ILE A 264 1.26 0.10 -6.34
N GLU A 265 2.56 -0.14 -6.45
CA GLU A 265 3.08 -1.42 -6.89
C GLU A 265 4.31 -1.85 -6.10
N HIS A 266 4.43 -3.17 -5.95
CA HIS A 266 5.58 -3.82 -5.33
C HIS A 266 6.47 -4.52 -6.37
N ASP A 267 5.94 -4.76 -7.56
CA ASP A 267 6.71 -5.28 -8.69
C ASP A 267 7.45 -4.12 -9.38
N LEU A 268 8.76 -4.02 -9.11
CA LEU A 268 9.59 -2.93 -9.63
C LEU A 268 9.63 -2.87 -11.16
N ALA A 269 9.49 -4.01 -11.85
CA ALA A 269 9.49 -4.02 -13.32
C ALA A 269 8.19 -3.46 -13.89
N ILE A 270 7.05 -3.75 -13.25
CA ILE A 270 5.76 -3.17 -13.62
C ILE A 270 5.71 -1.69 -13.28
N LEU A 271 6.22 -1.32 -12.10
CA LEU A 271 6.29 0.07 -11.66
C LEU A 271 7.16 0.92 -12.61
N ASP A 272 8.33 0.40 -13.02
CA ASP A 272 9.21 1.06 -13.99
C ASP A 272 8.54 1.26 -15.35
N TYR A 273 7.73 0.29 -15.79
CA TYR A 273 7.05 0.33 -17.07
C TYR A 273 5.85 1.30 -17.08
N VAL A 274 5.09 1.39 -15.98
CA VAL A 274 3.80 2.11 -15.95
C VAL A 274 3.91 3.56 -15.48
N THR A 275 4.96 3.94 -14.76
CA THR A 275 5.04 5.25 -14.10
C THR A 275 5.98 6.24 -14.79
N ASN A 276 5.70 7.54 -14.64
CA ASN A 276 6.56 8.64 -15.08
C ASN A 276 7.45 9.17 -13.96
N ASN A 277 6.94 9.16 -12.74
CA ASN A 277 7.62 9.59 -11.53
C ASN A 277 7.18 8.73 -10.35
N ILE A 278 8.01 8.67 -9.30
CA ILE A 278 7.71 7.87 -8.11
C ILE A 278 7.93 8.71 -6.86
N TYR A 279 7.00 8.60 -5.92
CA TYR A 279 7.18 8.97 -4.53
C TYR A 279 7.61 7.73 -3.74
N VAL A 280 8.75 7.80 -3.06
CA VAL A 280 9.14 6.76 -2.11
C VAL A 280 8.54 7.10 -0.74
N MET A 281 7.71 6.21 -0.21
CA MET A 281 7.19 6.30 1.15
C MET A 281 8.04 5.46 2.10
N TYR A 282 8.50 6.09 3.18
CA TYR A 282 9.37 5.47 4.17
C TYR A 282 8.93 5.82 5.58
N GLY A 283 9.46 5.11 6.58
CA GLY A 283 9.12 5.30 7.97
C GLY A 283 9.09 3.97 8.72
N SER A 284 8.46 3.97 9.89
CA SER A 284 8.29 2.77 10.70
C SER A 284 6.91 2.17 10.46
N PRO A 285 6.80 0.92 9.98
CA PRO A 285 5.52 0.28 9.70
C PRO A 285 4.53 0.37 10.86
N ASN A 286 3.30 0.80 10.55
CA ASN A 286 2.20 1.02 11.48
C ASN A 286 2.46 2.10 12.55
N ALA A 287 3.59 2.80 12.51
CA ALA A 287 3.88 3.91 13.40
C ALA A 287 3.83 5.26 12.69
N TYR A 288 4.56 5.41 11.59
CA TYR A 288 4.47 6.61 10.76
C TYR A 288 4.94 6.37 9.32
N GLY A 289 4.48 7.20 8.41
CA GLY A 289 4.93 7.26 7.03
C GLY A 289 5.27 8.69 6.61
N ILE A 290 6.37 8.84 5.89
CA ILE A 290 6.81 10.09 5.27
C ILE A 290 6.82 9.88 3.76
N VAL A 291 6.21 10.81 3.04
CA VAL A 291 6.27 10.88 1.57
C VAL A 291 7.53 11.66 1.20
N SER A 292 8.46 11.04 0.47
CA SER A 292 9.64 11.75 -0.06
C SER A 292 9.23 12.80 -1.11
N GLN A 293 10.20 13.57 -1.60
CA GLN A 293 9.97 14.37 -2.80
C GLN A 293 9.74 13.49 -4.04
N LYS A 294 9.17 14.09 -5.08
CA LYS A 294 8.97 13.42 -6.38
C LYS A 294 10.32 13.06 -7.00
N LEU A 295 10.53 11.79 -7.33
CA LEU A 295 11.76 11.31 -7.97
C LEU A 295 11.47 10.82 -9.40
N ALA A 296 12.49 10.86 -10.25
CA ALA A 296 12.46 10.11 -11.51
C ALA A 296 12.46 8.61 -11.22
N VAL A 297 11.75 7.82 -12.03
CA VAL A 297 11.52 6.38 -11.83
C VAL A 297 12.81 5.62 -11.46
N ARG A 298 13.85 5.78 -12.29
CA ARG A 298 15.15 5.13 -12.08
C ARG A 298 15.79 5.50 -10.75
N ASN A 299 15.75 6.77 -10.36
CA ASN A 299 16.35 7.24 -9.10
C ASN A 299 15.59 6.70 -7.89
N ALA A 300 14.26 6.67 -7.97
CA ALA A 300 13.41 6.14 -6.91
C ALA A 300 13.67 4.64 -6.68
N ILE A 301 13.68 3.85 -7.76
CA ILE A 301 13.90 2.39 -7.68
C ILE A 301 15.30 2.10 -7.12
N ASN A 302 16.34 2.79 -7.62
CA ASN A 302 17.70 2.59 -7.12
C ASN A 302 17.83 2.98 -5.65
N SER A 303 17.30 4.14 -5.26
CA SER A 303 17.30 4.59 -3.85
C SER A 303 16.59 3.60 -2.93
N TYR A 304 15.46 3.05 -3.38
CA TYR A 304 14.72 2.04 -2.64
C TYR A 304 15.49 0.73 -2.48
N LEU A 305 16.15 0.25 -3.55
CA LEU A 305 16.99 -0.94 -3.53
C LEU A 305 18.22 -0.76 -2.62
N ASP A 306 18.87 0.40 -2.70
CA ASP A 306 20.03 0.76 -1.88
C ASP A 306 19.67 0.99 -0.41
N GLY A 307 18.40 1.28 -0.11
CA GLY A 307 17.93 1.55 1.24
C GLY A 307 18.29 2.97 1.72
N TYR A 308 18.62 3.88 0.81
CA TYR A 308 19.00 5.26 1.11
C TYR A 308 18.48 6.20 0.03
N ILE A 309 17.69 7.20 0.44
CA ILE A 309 17.15 8.25 -0.42
C ILE A 309 18.13 9.42 -0.37
N GLN A 310 18.87 9.61 -1.46
CA GLN A 310 19.96 10.57 -1.52
C GLN A 310 19.47 12.00 -1.36
N GLU A 311 18.37 12.34 -2.03
CA GLU A 311 17.86 13.70 -2.10
C GLU A 311 17.26 14.18 -0.77
N SER A 312 16.76 13.25 0.06
CA SER A 312 16.28 13.55 1.41
C SER A 312 17.33 13.26 2.49
N ASN A 313 18.52 12.76 2.13
CA ASN A 313 19.56 12.32 3.06
C ASN A 313 19.04 11.35 4.15
N VAL A 314 18.17 10.41 3.77
CA VAL A 314 17.51 9.49 4.72
C VAL A 314 17.84 8.04 4.39
N ARG A 315 18.28 7.30 5.41
CA ARG A 315 18.40 5.85 5.36
C ARG A 315 17.06 5.21 5.72
N ILE A 316 16.46 4.50 4.77
CA ILE A 316 15.18 3.81 4.94
C ILE A 316 15.36 2.34 5.34
N ARG A 317 16.56 1.77 5.11
CA ARG A 317 16.92 0.40 5.50
C ARG A 317 18.44 0.25 5.66
N ASP A 318 18.87 -0.60 6.59
CA ASP A 318 20.29 -0.82 6.86
C ASP A 318 20.99 -1.67 5.80
N ASN A 319 20.24 -2.63 5.23
CA ASN A 319 20.73 -3.53 4.20
C ASN A 319 20.30 -3.07 2.81
N THR A 320 21.06 -3.43 1.78
CA THR A 320 20.65 -3.24 0.38
C THR A 320 19.85 -4.47 -0.10
N ILE A 321 18.98 -4.31 -1.10
CA ILE A 321 18.37 -5.44 -1.82
C ILE A 321 19.38 -5.87 -2.88
N LYS A 322 19.70 -7.16 -2.94
CA LYS A 322 20.61 -7.73 -3.93
C LYS A 322 19.92 -8.89 -4.63
N PHE A 323 20.11 -8.96 -5.95
CA PHE A 323 19.59 -10.05 -6.76
C PHE A 323 20.73 -10.98 -7.17
N LEU A 324 20.46 -12.28 -7.21
CA LEU A 324 21.38 -13.25 -7.78
C LEU A 324 21.23 -13.22 -9.30
N LYS A 325 22.31 -12.89 -10.02
CA LYS A 325 22.32 -12.85 -11.50
C LYS A 325 22.04 -14.22 -12.13
N HIS A 326 22.46 -15.28 -11.45
CA HIS A 326 22.18 -16.67 -11.81
C HIS A 326 21.86 -17.45 -10.53
N PRO A 327 21.05 -18.52 -10.63
CA PRO A 327 20.91 -19.44 -9.52
C PRO A 327 22.30 -19.94 -9.08
N PRO A 328 22.51 -20.19 -7.77
CA PRO A 328 23.77 -20.72 -7.26
C PRO A 328 24.19 -21.96 -8.06
N ARG A 329 25.42 -21.95 -8.59
CA ARG A 329 25.96 -23.04 -9.42
C ARG A 329 26.40 -24.27 -8.62
N THR A 330 26.26 -24.25 -7.29
CA THR A 330 26.67 -25.37 -6.44
C THR A 330 25.82 -26.60 -6.70
N GLY A 331 26.48 -27.62 -7.28
CA GLY A 331 26.15 -29.04 -7.34
C GLY A 331 24.69 -29.41 -7.08
N TRP A 332 23.91 -29.52 -8.15
CA TRP A 332 22.64 -30.23 -8.10
C TRP A 332 22.89 -31.74 -8.12
N ASP A 333 23.78 -32.22 -7.25
CA ASP A 333 24.02 -33.65 -6.98
C ASP A 333 22.96 -34.16 -5.99
N GLY A 334 21.72 -33.72 -6.19
CA GLY A 334 20.59 -34.12 -5.37
C GLY A 334 20.15 -35.51 -5.76
N ILE A 335 19.89 -36.36 -4.77
CA ILE A 335 19.26 -37.67 -5.00
C ILE A 335 17.86 -37.43 -5.56
N GLY A 336 17.48 -38.09 -6.65
CA GLY A 336 16.13 -38.01 -7.20
C GLY A 336 15.08 -38.45 -6.17
N LEU A 337 14.23 -37.53 -5.74
CA LEU A 337 13.18 -37.79 -4.74
C LEU A 337 11.95 -38.42 -5.38
N ILE A 338 11.53 -37.87 -6.53
CA ILE A 338 10.35 -38.32 -7.24
C ILE A 338 10.54 -38.12 -8.74
N LYS A 339 10.05 -39.09 -9.51
CA LYS A 339 9.96 -39.01 -10.97
C LYS A 339 8.52 -39.23 -11.37
N TRP A 340 8.04 -38.50 -12.37
CA TRP A 340 6.71 -38.70 -12.92
C TRP A 340 6.77 -38.99 -14.42
N PRO A 341 5.89 -39.88 -14.92
CA PRO A 341 5.75 -40.11 -16.34
C PRO A 341 5.01 -38.93 -17.00
N LYS A 342 4.76 -39.02 -18.30
CA LYS A 342 3.88 -38.07 -18.98
C LYS A 342 2.49 -38.12 -18.34
N LEU A 343 1.97 -36.98 -17.89
CA LEU A 343 0.66 -36.88 -17.26
C LEU A 343 -0.33 -36.17 -18.18
N SER A 344 -1.60 -36.58 -18.14
CA SER A 344 -2.71 -35.91 -18.82
C SER A 344 -3.96 -35.98 -17.96
N LYS A 345 -4.64 -34.84 -17.78
CA LYS A 345 -5.92 -34.76 -17.05
C LYS A 345 -6.89 -33.88 -17.82
N LYS A 346 -8.16 -34.27 -17.85
CA LYS A 346 -9.27 -33.47 -18.40
C LYS A 346 -10.29 -33.22 -17.28
N LEU A 347 -10.71 -31.97 -17.13
CA LEU A 347 -11.75 -31.53 -16.20
C LEU A 347 -12.70 -30.61 -16.97
N GLY A 348 -13.87 -31.11 -17.36
CA GLY A 348 -14.77 -30.40 -18.27
C GLY A 348 -14.05 -30.03 -19.58
N ASP A 349 -14.00 -28.74 -19.89
CA ASP A 349 -13.33 -28.18 -21.07
C ASP A 349 -11.81 -27.96 -20.88
N PHE A 350 -11.32 -28.04 -19.64
CA PHE A 350 -9.90 -27.85 -19.34
C PHE A 350 -9.12 -29.15 -19.56
N LYS A 351 -7.98 -29.06 -20.27
CA LYS A 351 -7.07 -30.19 -20.52
C LYS A 351 -5.64 -29.82 -20.15
N LEU A 352 -5.11 -30.50 -19.13
CA LEU A 352 -3.73 -30.38 -18.71
C LEU A 352 -2.89 -31.52 -19.31
N LYS A 353 -1.73 -31.19 -19.86
CA LYS A 353 -0.69 -32.15 -20.26
C LYS A 353 0.63 -31.73 -19.64
N ALA A 354 1.27 -32.64 -18.90
CA ALA A 354 2.61 -32.41 -18.35
C ALA A 354 3.60 -33.42 -18.95
N LYS A 355 4.79 -32.93 -19.27
CA LYS A 355 5.91 -33.77 -19.72
C LYS A 355 6.43 -34.62 -18.54
N PRO A 356 7.08 -35.77 -18.81
CA PRO A 356 7.81 -36.49 -17.77
C PRO A 356 8.85 -35.58 -17.12
N GLY A 357 9.13 -35.79 -15.84
CA GLY A 357 10.10 -35.00 -15.10
C GLY A 357 10.51 -35.66 -13.80
N GLU A 358 11.42 -34.98 -13.11
CA GLU A 358 12.08 -35.42 -11.89
C GLU A 358 12.27 -34.22 -10.96
N ILE A 359 12.16 -34.46 -9.66
CA ILE A 359 12.55 -33.52 -8.61
C ILE A 359 13.72 -34.11 -7.86
N LEU A 360 14.80 -33.35 -7.76
CA LEU A 360 15.99 -33.70 -7.01
C LEU A 360 15.87 -33.22 -5.54
N SER A 361 16.57 -33.89 -4.63
CA SER A 361 16.66 -33.42 -3.24
C SER A 361 17.38 -32.07 -3.18
N GLY A 362 16.82 -31.13 -2.40
CA GLY A 362 17.34 -29.77 -2.28
C GLY A 362 16.97 -28.84 -3.45
N GLN A 363 16.22 -29.31 -4.45
CA GLN A 363 15.75 -28.50 -5.57
C GLN A 363 14.58 -27.60 -5.19
N VAL A 364 14.67 -26.32 -5.58
CA VAL A 364 13.51 -25.42 -5.64
C VAL A 364 13.05 -25.33 -7.09
N LEU A 365 11.81 -25.75 -7.36
CA LEU A 365 11.15 -25.55 -8.65
C LEU A 365 10.26 -24.31 -8.55
N GLY A 366 10.44 -23.38 -9.49
CA GLY A 366 9.66 -22.15 -9.61
C GLY A 366 8.96 -22.06 -10.95
#